data_AF-A0ABD0THX7-F1
#
_entry.id   AF-A0ABD0THX7-F1
#
_cell.length_a   1.000
_cell.length_b   1.000
_cell.length_c   1.000
_cell.angle_alpha   90.00
_cell.angle_beta   90.00
_cell.angle_gamma   90.00
#
_symmetry.space_group_name_H-M   'P 1'
#
loop_
_entity.id
_entity.type
_entity.pdbx_description
1 polymer ?
#
loop_
_entity_poly.entity_id
_entity_poly.type
_entity_poly.pdbx_seq_one_letter_code
_entity_poly.pdbx_strand_id
1 'polypeptide(L)'
;MRPVVIAACLLLLAPITDSWWASGSAVILDPRMVCKKNRRTRGRLAQICRNETGLVKEITRGVTLGATECAHQFRNRRWNCTTQRRSMRKILMRDTRETGFVNAITAAGVTYAITRACTAGSLLECSCEKGVPKPRRGRGSNAITLPPTDVPTDRWQWGGCSDNVRFGLKKSREFMDSRYRKRSDIKTLIKLHNHNAGRLAIKNNMKVECKCHGLSGSCTLRTCWLRMPTFRQVGDKLRDRFEGNCQ
;
A
#
# COMPACT_ATOMS: atom_id res chain seq x y z
N MET A 1 -65.36 29.48 36.60
CA MET A 1 -64.26 28.50 36.76
C MET A 1 -64.08 27.78 35.43
N ARG A 2 -62.94 27.96 34.76
CA ARG A 2 -62.56 27.25 33.52
C ARG A 2 -61.15 26.69 33.74
N PRO A 3 -60.89 25.38 33.64
CA PRO A 3 -59.54 24.86 33.76
C PRO A 3 -58.78 25.06 32.44
N VAL A 4 -57.62 25.69 32.54
CA VAL A 4 -56.62 25.85 31.47
C VAL A 4 -55.86 24.53 31.34
N VAL A 5 -55.88 23.93 30.14
CA VAL A 5 -55.09 22.74 29.82
C VAL A 5 -53.64 23.18 29.57
N ILE A 6 -52.74 22.87 30.50
CA ILE A 6 -51.30 23.05 30.33
C ILE A 6 -50.75 21.81 29.61
N ALA A 7 -50.37 21.97 28.34
CA ALA A 7 -49.65 20.95 27.59
C ALA A 7 -48.20 20.89 28.08
N ALA A 8 -47.90 19.97 29.00
CA ALA A 8 -46.53 19.67 29.41
C ALA A 8 -45.83 18.84 28.32
N CYS A 9 -44.84 19.45 27.69
CA CYS A 9 -44.00 18.86 26.67
C CYS A 9 -43.07 17.80 27.32
N LEU A 10 -43.35 16.51 27.08
CA LEU A 10 -42.49 15.40 27.48
C LEU A 10 -41.20 15.41 26.63
N LEU A 11 -40.15 16.03 27.15
CA LEU A 11 -38.79 15.88 26.63
C LEU A 11 -38.29 14.45 26.92
N LEU A 12 -38.35 13.61 25.89
CA LEU A 12 -37.67 12.32 25.87
C LEU A 12 -36.15 12.55 25.95
N LEU A 13 -35.56 12.23 27.11
CA LEU A 13 -34.12 12.03 27.27
C LEU A 13 -33.71 10.76 26.53
N ALA A 14 -33.43 10.88 25.23
CA ALA A 14 -32.66 9.86 24.52
C ALA A 14 -31.22 9.89 25.05
N PRO A 15 -30.62 8.75 25.42
CA PRO A 15 -29.20 8.73 25.75
C PRO A 15 -28.44 9.11 24.48
N ILE A 16 -27.68 10.20 24.60
CA ILE A 16 -26.68 10.58 23.61
C ILE A 16 -25.70 9.41 23.59
N THR A 17 -25.91 8.47 22.68
CA THR A 17 -24.90 7.48 22.37
C THR A 17 -23.73 8.27 21.85
N ASP A 18 -22.68 8.29 22.67
CA ASP A 18 -21.45 9.01 22.40
C ASP A 18 -20.99 8.71 20.99
N SER A 19 -21.14 9.75 20.17
CA SER A 19 -20.17 10.21 19.19
C SER A 19 -19.27 9.08 18.67
N TRP A 20 -19.73 8.43 17.61
CA TRP A 20 -18.84 7.86 16.62
C TRP A 20 -17.96 8.98 16.06
N TRP A 21 -16.91 9.35 16.80
CA TRP A 21 -15.69 9.85 16.20
C TRP A 21 -15.12 8.68 15.42
N ALA A 22 -15.70 8.41 14.24
CA ALA A 22 -14.94 7.85 13.16
C ALA A 22 -13.79 8.83 12.97
N SER A 23 -12.66 8.54 13.64
CA SER A 23 -11.38 9.19 13.45
C SER A 23 -11.01 8.96 12.00
N GLY A 24 -11.56 9.81 11.13
CA GLY A 24 -11.27 9.87 9.73
C GLY A 24 -9.85 10.37 9.62
N SER A 25 -8.89 9.44 9.72
CA SER A 25 -7.57 9.62 9.15
C SER A 25 -7.79 9.89 7.67
N ALA A 26 -7.95 11.16 7.31
CA ALA A 26 -8.18 11.59 5.95
C ALA A 26 -6.83 11.51 5.24
N VAL A 27 -6.51 10.31 4.78
CA VAL A 27 -5.25 10.04 4.12
C VAL A 27 -5.16 10.80 2.79
N ILE A 28 -3.93 11.11 2.39
CA ILE A 28 -3.39 11.64 1.12
C ILE A 28 -4.20 11.27 -0.13
N LEU A 29 -4.80 10.08 -0.12
CA LEU A 29 -5.71 9.55 -1.11
C LEU A 29 -6.90 8.93 -0.36
N ASP A 30 -8.13 9.39 -0.58
CA ASP A 30 -9.32 8.69 -0.06
C ASP A 30 -9.94 7.87 -1.19
N PRO A 31 -9.79 6.53 -1.19
CA PRO A 31 -10.32 5.69 -2.26
C PRO A 31 -11.84 5.77 -2.40
N ARG A 32 -12.57 6.00 -1.30
CA ARG A 32 -14.03 6.15 -1.32
C ARG A 32 -14.42 7.42 -2.07
N MET A 33 -13.75 8.53 -1.78
CA MET A 33 -14.01 9.80 -2.47
C MET A 33 -13.56 9.76 -3.93
N VAL A 34 -12.44 9.08 -4.24
CA VAL A 34 -12.01 8.83 -5.62
C VAL A 34 -13.09 8.05 -6.36
N CYS A 35 -13.59 6.96 -5.79
CA CYS A 35 -14.62 6.17 -6.43
C CYS A 35 -15.96 6.89 -6.53
N LYS A 36 -16.39 7.66 -5.52
CA LYS A 36 -17.59 8.49 -5.58
C LYS A 36 -17.56 9.45 -6.78
N LYS A 37 -16.42 10.10 -7.02
CA LYS A 37 -16.25 11.05 -8.15
C LYS A 37 -16.11 10.38 -9.52
N ASN A 38 -15.62 9.14 -9.58
CA ASN A 38 -15.27 8.46 -10.84
C ASN A 38 -16.19 7.28 -11.18
N ARG A 39 -17.21 6.98 -10.36
CA ARG A 39 -18.12 5.85 -10.61
C ARG A 39 -18.91 6.00 -11.91
N ARG A 40 -19.20 7.24 -12.32
CA ARG A 40 -19.96 7.58 -13.55
C ARG A 40 -19.09 7.85 -14.77
N THR A 41 -17.75 7.84 -14.63
CA THR A 41 -16.85 8.08 -15.75
C THR A 41 -16.57 6.78 -16.51
N ARG A 42 -15.91 6.89 -17.67
CA ARG A 42 -15.44 5.73 -18.46
C ARG A 42 -13.97 5.46 -18.19
N GLY A 43 -13.54 4.22 -18.41
CA GLY A 43 -12.14 3.79 -18.30
C GLY A 43 -11.84 2.92 -17.07
N ARG A 44 -10.55 2.55 -16.93
CA ARG A 44 -10.11 1.53 -15.97
C ARG A 44 -10.42 1.89 -14.50
N LEU A 45 -10.27 3.16 -14.11
CA LEU A 45 -10.57 3.58 -12.74
C LEU A 45 -12.06 3.40 -12.39
N ALA A 46 -12.96 3.71 -13.32
CA ALA A 46 -14.39 3.53 -13.12
C ALA A 46 -14.79 2.04 -13.05
N GLN A 47 -14.06 1.17 -13.76
CA GLN A 47 -14.24 -0.28 -13.67
C GLN A 47 -13.82 -0.81 -12.29
N ILE A 48 -12.64 -0.41 -11.80
CA ILE A 48 -12.18 -0.77 -10.44
C ILE A 48 -13.21 -0.34 -9.39
N CYS A 49 -13.68 0.90 -9.47
CA CYS A 49 -14.63 1.44 -8.50
C CYS A 49 -16.03 0.82 -8.54
N ARG A 50 -16.44 0.18 -9.64
CA ARG A 50 -17.74 -0.47 -9.77
C ARG A 50 -17.69 -1.97 -9.48
N ASN A 51 -16.65 -2.64 -9.97
CA ASN A 51 -16.63 -4.10 -10.05
C ASN A 51 -15.64 -4.74 -9.07
N GLU A 52 -14.63 -4.00 -8.60
CA GLU A 52 -13.52 -4.55 -7.80
C GLU A 52 -13.58 -3.99 -6.35
N THR A 53 -14.71 -4.17 -5.66
CA THR A 53 -14.93 -3.61 -4.31
C THR A 53 -13.93 -4.15 -3.27
N GLY A 54 -13.60 -5.45 -3.37
CA GLY A 54 -12.55 -6.08 -2.56
C GLY A 54 -11.19 -5.41 -2.78
N LEU A 55 -10.84 -5.11 -4.03
CA LEU A 55 -9.61 -4.38 -4.34
C LEU A 55 -9.62 -2.97 -3.72
N VAL A 56 -10.73 -2.23 -3.81
CA VAL A 56 -10.85 -0.88 -3.23
C VAL A 56 -10.68 -0.90 -1.70
N LYS A 57 -11.15 -1.95 -1.03
CA LYS A 57 -10.92 -2.16 0.41
C LYS A 57 -9.43 -2.31 0.72
N GLU A 58 -8.71 -3.13 -0.04
CA GLU A 58 -7.27 -3.33 0.15
C GLU A 58 -6.45 -2.09 -0.24
N ILE A 59 -6.87 -1.34 -1.25
CA ILE A 59 -6.30 -0.03 -1.57
C ILE A 59 -6.44 0.90 -0.36
N THR A 60 -7.62 0.94 0.28
CA THR A 60 -7.85 1.77 1.48
C THR A 60 -6.91 1.39 2.62
N ARG A 61 -6.75 0.09 2.89
CA ARG A 61 -5.78 -0.40 3.87
C ARG A 61 -4.35 0.00 3.53
N GLY A 62 -3.94 -0.14 2.27
CA GLY A 62 -2.61 0.23 1.81
C GLY A 62 -2.32 1.72 1.90
N VAL A 63 -3.32 2.55 1.64
CA VAL A 63 -3.20 3.99 1.83
C VAL A 63 -3.01 4.34 3.32
N THR A 64 -3.82 3.77 4.22
CA THR A 64 -3.64 3.94 5.67
C THR A 64 -2.27 3.47 6.15
N LEU A 65 -1.82 2.31 5.66
CA LEU A 65 -0.48 1.78 5.95
C LEU A 65 0.64 2.75 5.52
N GLY A 66 0.52 3.36 4.34
CA GLY A 66 1.47 4.38 3.88
C GLY A 66 1.48 5.62 4.78
N ALA A 67 0.32 6.04 5.28
CA ALA A 67 0.20 7.20 6.17
C ALA A 67 0.81 6.94 7.55
N THR A 68 0.55 5.76 8.14
CA THR A 68 1.12 5.39 9.44
C THR A 68 2.64 5.29 9.35
N GLU A 69 3.17 4.71 8.27
CA GLU A 69 4.62 4.64 8.07
C GLU A 69 5.22 6.01 7.79
N CYS A 70 4.52 6.90 7.08
CA CYS A 70 4.97 8.27 6.89
C CYS A 70 5.11 9.03 8.22
N ALA A 71 4.08 8.95 9.08
CA ALA A 71 4.13 9.51 10.42
C ALA A 71 5.27 8.91 11.24
N HIS A 72 5.49 7.61 11.14
CA HIS A 72 6.63 6.95 11.78
C HIS A 72 7.97 7.51 11.30
N GLN A 73 8.21 7.58 9.98
CA GLN A 73 9.47 8.03 9.40
C GLN A 73 9.82 9.49 9.73
N PHE A 74 8.80 10.32 9.93
CA PHE A 74 8.96 11.76 10.20
C PHE A 74 8.67 12.14 11.65
N ARG A 75 8.49 11.19 12.58
CA ARG A 75 8.09 11.43 13.98
C ARG A 75 8.95 12.46 14.73
N ASN A 76 10.23 12.56 14.38
CA ASN A 76 11.21 13.45 15.01
C ASN A 76 11.58 14.67 14.12
N ARG A 77 10.78 14.98 13.09
CA ARG A 77 10.99 16.13 12.19
C ARG A 77 9.95 17.21 12.48
N ARG A 78 10.29 18.48 12.18
CA ARG A 78 9.37 19.64 12.32
C ARG A 78 8.04 19.40 11.58
N TRP A 79 8.12 18.83 10.39
CA TRP A 79 6.97 18.24 9.72
C TRP A 79 6.96 16.73 10.00
N ASN A 80 5.93 16.28 10.73
CA ASN A 80 5.83 14.92 11.28
C ASN A 80 4.85 14.01 10.50
N CYS A 81 4.47 14.39 9.28
CA CYS A 81 3.50 13.66 8.46
C CYS A 81 2.16 13.36 9.16
N THR A 82 1.70 14.26 10.04
CA THR A 82 0.37 14.19 10.66
C THR A 82 -0.73 14.16 9.60
N THR A 83 -1.64 13.20 9.71
CA THR A 83 -2.76 12.97 8.77
C THR A 83 -3.90 13.97 8.90
N GLN A 84 -3.70 15.09 9.62
CA GLN A 84 -4.71 16.13 9.73
C GLN A 84 -5.02 16.70 8.34
N ARG A 85 -6.30 16.75 7.99
CA ARG A 85 -6.75 17.05 6.63
C ARG A 85 -6.23 18.39 6.10
N ARG A 86 -6.10 19.40 6.97
CA ARG A 86 -5.61 20.75 6.61
C ARG A 86 -4.10 20.76 6.37
N SER A 87 -3.30 20.07 7.19
CA SER A 87 -1.84 20.01 7.04
C SER A 87 -1.44 19.25 5.76
N MET A 88 -2.04 18.07 5.54
CA MET A 88 -1.74 17.25 4.35
C MET A 88 -2.17 17.92 3.05
N ARG A 89 -3.34 18.57 3.01
CA ARG A 89 -3.77 19.32 1.82
C ARG A 89 -2.80 20.46 1.49
N LYS A 90 -2.34 21.22 2.50
CA LYS A 90 -1.41 22.34 2.30
C LYS A 90 -0.09 21.89 1.69
N ILE A 91 0.44 20.75 2.15
CA ILE A 91 1.68 20.18 1.61
C ILE A 91 1.49 19.60 0.22
N LEU A 92 0.45 18.80 -0.02
CA LEU A 92 0.22 18.19 -1.33
C LEU A 92 -0.08 19.19 -2.46
N MET A 93 -0.49 20.41 -2.11
CA MET A 93 -0.62 21.50 -3.08
C MET A 93 0.74 22.10 -3.47
N ARG A 94 1.75 22.01 -2.60
CA ARG A 94 3.11 22.47 -2.81
C ARG A 94 3.98 21.36 -3.41
N ASP A 95 4.93 21.76 -4.25
CA ASP A 95 5.88 20.85 -4.88
C ASP A 95 7.16 20.79 -4.04
N THR A 96 7.10 20.00 -2.96
CA THR A 96 8.17 19.84 -1.96
C THR A 96 8.73 18.42 -1.95
N ARG A 97 9.90 18.22 -1.34
CA ARG A 97 10.47 16.87 -1.13
C ARG A 97 9.51 16.00 -0.32
N GLU A 98 8.83 16.59 0.67
CA GLU A 98 7.86 15.91 1.55
C GLU A 98 6.67 15.38 0.74
N THR A 99 6.14 16.19 -0.18
CA THR A 99 5.11 15.76 -1.14
C THR A 99 5.61 14.57 -1.98
N GLY A 100 6.88 14.58 -2.40
CA GLY A 100 7.50 13.47 -3.11
C GLY A 100 7.50 12.17 -2.30
N PHE A 101 8.00 12.22 -1.06
CA PHE A 101 8.00 11.06 -0.16
C PHE A 101 6.59 10.53 0.09
N VAL A 102 5.64 11.42 0.37
CA VAL A 102 4.23 11.08 0.61
C VAL A 102 3.61 10.34 -0.58
N ASN A 103 3.84 10.81 -1.80
CA ASN A 103 3.37 10.13 -3.02
C ASN A 103 4.01 8.74 -3.16
N ALA A 104 5.31 8.62 -2.88
CA ALA A 104 6.04 7.35 -2.96
C ALA A 104 5.55 6.33 -1.92
N ILE A 105 5.50 6.70 -0.63
CA ILE A 105 5.09 5.78 0.44
C ILE A 105 3.62 5.38 0.33
N THR A 106 2.74 6.26 -0.17
CA THR A 106 1.34 5.93 -0.44
C THR A 106 1.23 4.89 -1.57
N ALA A 107 1.97 5.08 -2.68
CA ALA A 107 1.97 4.14 -3.79
C ALA A 107 2.57 2.78 -3.40
N ALA A 108 3.61 2.80 -2.57
CA ALA A 108 4.18 1.61 -1.96
C ALA A 108 3.16 0.89 -1.06
N GLY A 109 2.50 1.61 -0.14
CA GLY A 109 1.50 1.05 0.76
C GLY A 109 0.34 0.37 0.02
N VAL A 110 -0.17 1.02 -1.03
CA VAL A 110 -1.20 0.42 -1.91
C VAL A 110 -0.69 -0.86 -2.58
N THR A 111 0.51 -0.84 -3.18
CA THR A 111 1.09 -2.05 -3.78
C THR A 111 1.29 -3.16 -2.75
N TYR A 112 1.78 -2.82 -1.56
CA TYR A 112 2.04 -3.77 -0.48
C TYR A 112 0.77 -4.48 -0.02
N ALA A 113 -0.27 -3.70 0.29
CA ALA A 113 -1.55 -4.25 0.76
C ALA A 113 -2.22 -5.14 -0.29
N ILE A 114 -2.25 -4.71 -1.56
CA ILE A 114 -2.83 -5.52 -2.65
C ILE A 114 -2.06 -6.83 -2.81
N THR A 115 -0.73 -6.78 -2.83
CA THR A 115 0.07 -8.01 -2.97
C THR A 115 -0.10 -8.94 -1.77
N ARG A 116 -0.14 -8.41 -0.53
CA ARG A 116 -0.40 -9.24 0.66
C ARG A 116 -1.78 -9.89 0.60
N ALA A 117 -2.81 -9.12 0.26
CA ALA A 117 -4.17 -9.65 0.14
C ALA A 117 -4.27 -10.72 -0.96
N CYS A 118 -3.52 -10.56 -2.04
CA CYS A 118 -3.41 -11.55 -3.10
C CYS A 118 -2.79 -12.87 -2.60
N THR A 119 -1.63 -12.79 -1.95
CA THR A 119 -0.95 -13.99 -1.41
C THR A 119 -1.76 -14.66 -0.31
N ALA A 120 -2.53 -13.89 0.47
CA ALA A 120 -3.41 -14.41 1.52
C ALA A 120 -4.74 -14.98 0.99
N GLY A 121 -5.00 -14.92 -0.32
CA GLY A 121 -6.26 -15.38 -0.92
C GLY A 121 -7.47 -14.50 -0.61
N SER A 122 -7.26 -13.27 -0.11
CA SER A 122 -8.34 -12.31 0.18
C SER A 122 -8.90 -11.64 -1.09
N LEU A 123 -8.20 -11.75 -2.23
CA LEU A 123 -8.63 -11.26 -3.53
C LEU A 123 -8.79 -12.44 -4.50
N LEU A 124 -10.01 -12.64 -5.03
CA LEU A 124 -10.31 -13.76 -5.93
C LEU A 124 -9.68 -13.62 -7.32
N GLU A 125 -9.35 -12.40 -7.72
CA GLU A 125 -8.83 -12.08 -9.06
C GLU A 125 -7.35 -12.45 -9.26
N CYS A 126 -6.69 -12.97 -8.23
CA CYS A 126 -5.27 -13.27 -8.26
C CYS A 126 -4.88 -14.37 -7.29
N SER A 127 -3.66 -14.88 -7.47
CA SER A 127 -3.06 -15.90 -6.62
C SER A 127 -1.56 -15.62 -6.46
N CYS A 128 -0.94 -16.34 -5.53
CA CYS A 128 0.51 -16.29 -5.39
C CYS A 128 1.24 -16.91 -6.59
N GLU A 129 2.47 -16.45 -6.79
CA GLU A 129 3.34 -16.98 -7.85
C GLU A 129 3.83 -18.36 -7.41
N LYS A 130 3.50 -19.39 -8.21
CA LYS A 130 3.94 -20.77 -7.99
C LYS A 130 5.22 -21.04 -8.79
N GLY A 131 6.16 -21.76 -8.17
CA GLY A 131 7.38 -22.22 -8.82
C GLY A 131 8.51 -21.20 -8.87
N VAL A 132 9.54 -21.53 -9.65
CA VAL A 132 10.77 -20.73 -9.78
C VAL A 132 10.46 -19.39 -10.44
N PRO A 133 10.90 -18.25 -9.88
CA PRO A 133 10.66 -16.96 -10.52
C PRO A 133 11.42 -16.92 -11.85
N LYS A 134 10.72 -16.61 -12.95
CA LYS A 134 11.33 -16.62 -14.29
C LYS A 134 12.42 -15.54 -14.40
N PRO A 135 13.64 -15.87 -14.86
CA PRO A 135 14.69 -14.87 -15.10
C PRO A 135 14.22 -13.86 -16.15
N ARG A 136 14.64 -12.60 -16.01
CA ARG A 136 14.29 -11.53 -16.97
C ARG A 136 15.12 -11.71 -18.23
N ARG A 137 14.47 -11.83 -19.40
CA ARG A 137 15.15 -11.71 -20.69
C ARG A 137 15.81 -10.32 -20.79
N GLY A 138 17.11 -10.27 -21.09
CA GLY A 138 17.82 -9.03 -21.46
C GLY A 138 18.44 -8.19 -20.34
N ARG A 139 18.53 -8.69 -19.10
CA ARG A 139 19.38 -8.05 -18.07
C ARG A 139 20.34 -9.11 -17.56
N GLY A 140 21.63 -8.95 -17.85
CA GLY A 140 22.70 -9.85 -17.39
C GLY A 140 22.46 -10.22 -15.94
N SER A 141 22.39 -11.54 -15.69
CA SER A 141 22.59 -12.33 -14.45
C SER A 141 22.63 -11.62 -13.08
N ASN A 142 21.88 -10.56 -12.83
CA ASN A 142 21.62 -10.07 -11.48
C ASN A 142 20.49 -10.91 -10.91
N ALA A 143 20.95 -12.05 -10.42
CA ALA A 143 20.29 -13.11 -9.69
C ALA A 143 19.02 -12.63 -8.99
N ILE A 144 17.93 -13.38 -9.19
CA ILE A 144 17.05 -13.64 -8.04
C ILE A 144 18.01 -14.15 -6.98
N THR A 145 18.24 -13.37 -5.92
CA THR A 145 19.16 -13.69 -4.83
C THR A 145 18.90 -15.14 -4.47
N LEU A 146 19.81 -16.04 -4.87
CA LEU A 146 19.70 -17.43 -4.49
C LEU A 146 19.68 -17.46 -2.96
N PRO A 147 18.95 -18.39 -2.33
CA PRO A 147 19.00 -18.52 -0.88
C PRO A 147 20.47 -18.56 -0.41
N PRO A 148 20.79 -17.98 0.76
CA PRO A 148 22.17 -17.93 1.26
C PRO A 148 22.84 -19.30 1.16
N THR A 149 24.07 -19.27 0.63
CA THR A 149 24.89 -20.35 0.06
C THR A 149 25.36 -21.43 1.04
N ASP A 150 24.72 -21.58 2.19
CA ASP A 150 25.20 -22.49 3.26
C ASP A 150 24.68 -23.93 3.12
N VAL A 151 23.92 -24.23 2.05
CA VAL A 151 23.34 -25.55 1.81
C VAL A 151 23.48 -25.91 0.33
N PRO A 152 24.01 -27.10 -0.02
CA PRO A 152 24.15 -27.50 -1.41
C PRO A 152 22.80 -27.52 -2.15
N THR A 153 22.84 -27.29 -3.47
CA THR A 153 21.67 -27.02 -4.32
C THR A 153 20.65 -28.17 -4.39
N ASP A 154 21.05 -29.36 -3.96
CA ASP A 154 20.24 -30.57 -3.85
C ASP A 154 19.34 -30.61 -2.59
N ARG A 155 19.56 -29.73 -1.61
CA ARG A 155 18.88 -29.75 -0.29
C ARG A 155 17.90 -28.60 -0.07
N TRP A 156 17.52 -27.90 -1.14
CA TRP A 156 16.44 -26.91 -1.08
C TRP A 156 15.55 -26.96 -2.32
N GLN A 157 14.29 -26.56 -2.14
CA GLN A 157 13.32 -26.51 -3.22
C GLN A 157 12.54 -25.20 -3.22
N TRP A 158 12.18 -24.73 -4.42
CA TRP A 158 11.18 -23.67 -4.55
C TRP A 158 9.80 -24.24 -4.23
N GLY A 159 9.09 -23.60 -3.33
CA GLY A 159 7.74 -24.00 -2.97
C GLY A 159 6.99 -22.89 -2.28
N GLY A 160 5.98 -23.23 -1.50
CA GLY A 160 5.16 -22.26 -0.79
C GLY A 160 4.40 -21.31 -1.72
N CYS A 161 4.16 -20.09 -1.24
CA CYS A 161 3.28 -19.12 -1.87
C CYS A 161 4.03 -17.78 -1.99
N SER A 162 4.68 -17.57 -3.14
CA SER A 162 5.48 -16.38 -3.38
C SER A 162 4.60 -15.15 -3.60
N ASP A 163 5.00 -14.03 -3.01
CA ASP A 163 4.25 -12.77 -3.09
C ASP A 163 4.17 -12.27 -4.54
N ASN A 164 2.94 -12.18 -5.08
CA ASN A 164 2.70 -11.70 -6.45
C ASN A 164 2.78 -10.16 -6.52
N VAL A 165 4.00 -9.64 -6.42
CA VAL A 165 4.26 -8.19 -6.52
C VAL A 165 3.85 -7.62 -7.86
N ARG A 166 3.94 -8.39 -8.95
CA ARG A 166 3.55 -7.93 -10.29
C ARG A 166 2.07 -7.51 -10.33
N PHE A 167 1.20 -8.29 -9.68
CA PHE A 167 -0.21 -7.95 -9.56
C PHE A 167 -0.44 -6.65 -8.79
N GLY A 168 0.18 -6.51 -7.60
CA GLY A 168 0.05 -5.29 -6.78
C GLY A 168 0.60 -4.04 -7.47
N LEU A 169 1.68 -4.15 -8.24
CA LEU A 169 2.22 -3.08 -9.07
C LEU A 169 1.23 -2.64 -10.16
N LYS A 170 0.62 -3.61 -10.86
CA LYS A 170 -0.36 -3.37 -11.93
C LYS A 170 -1.58 -2.64 -11.36
N LYS A 171 -2.21 -3.19 -10.32
CA LYS A 171 -3.43 -2.61 -9.74
C LYS A 171 -3.19 -1.24 -9.09
N SER A 172 -2.04 -1.04 -8.44
CA SER A 172 -1.64 0.28 -7.91
C SER A 172 -1.52 1.34 -9.03
N ARG A 173 -0.92 0.99 -10.18
CA ARG A 173 -0.85 1.87 -11.36
C ARG A 173 -2.23 2.18 -11.92
N GLU A 174 -3.06 1.16 -12.10
CA GLU A 174 -4.41 1.33 -12.65
C GLU A 174 -5.29 2.21 -11.75
N PHE A 175 -5.17 2.12 -10.43
CA PHE A 175 -5.96 2.95 -9.53
C PHE A 175 -5.41 4.38 -9.40
N MET A 176 -4.11 4.52 -9.09
CA MET A 176 -3.53 5.81 -8.73
C MET A 176 -3.18 6.67 -9.96
N ASP A 177 -2.81 6.06 -11.08
CA ASP A 177 -2.21 6.78 -12.22
C ASP A 177 -3.18 7.00 -13.39
N SER A 178 -4.32 6.29 -13.44
CA SER A 178 -5.24 6.34 -14.59
C SER A 178 -5.72 7.74 -14.97
N ARG A 179 -5.87 8.65 -13.99
CA ARG A 179 -6.30 10.04 -14.22
C ARG A 179 -5.20 10.94 -14.76
N TYR A 180 -3.96 10.50 -14.67
CA TYR A 180 -2.77 11.28 -14.97
C TYR A 180 -2.10 10.86 -16.28
N ARG A 181 -2.43 9.68 -16.83
CA ARG A 181 -1.81 9.12 -18.06
C ARG A 181 -1.82 10.03 -19.29
N LYS A 182 -2.84 10.88 -19.43
CA LYS A 182 -2.98 11.79 -20.59
C LYS A 182 -2.44 13.19 -20.32
N ARG A 183 -1.89 13.45 -19.14
CA ARG A 183 -1.37 14.76 -18.75
C ARG A 183 0.15 14.77 -18.83
N SER A 184 0.71 15.83 -19.38
CA SER A 184 2.14 16.03 -19.57
C SER A 184 2.71 17.16 -18.70
N ASP A 185 1.94 17.73 -17.78
CA ASP A 185 2.42 18.79 -16.90
C ASP A 185 3.52 18.27 -15.95
N ILE A 186 4.54 19.10 -15.70
CA ILE A 186 5.73 18.76 -14.89
C ILE A 186 5.32 18.20 -13.52
N LYS A 187 4.30 18.79 -12.88
CA LYS A 187 3.79 18.34 -11.59
C LYS A 187 3.23 16.91 -11.66
N THR A 188 2.47 16.58 -12.71
CA THR A 188 2.01 15.21 -12.97
C THR A 188 3.17 14.25 -13.23
N LEU A 189 4.17 14.65 -14.01
CA LEU A 189 5.34 13.81 -14.29
C LEU A 189 6.12 13.48 -13.01
N ILE A 190 6.38 14.48 -12.16
CA ILE A 190 7.04 14.30 -10.86
C ILE A 190 6.20 13.39 -9.95
N LYS A 191 4.88 13.57 -9.91
CA LYS A 191 3.97 12.70 -9.13
C LYS A 191 4.05 11.25 -9.59
N LEU A 192 3.96 10.99 -10.90
CA LEU A 192 4.05 9.65 -11.48
C LEU A 192 5.42 9.02 -11.24
N HIS A 193 6.49 9.81 -11.33
CA HIS A 193 7.85 9.39 -10.98
C HIS A 193 7.91 8.92 -9.52
N ASN A 194 7.41 9.71 -8.58
CA ASN A 194 7.40 9.37 -7.15
C ASN A 194 6.54 8.13 -6.85
N HIS A 195 5.36 8.00 -7.48
CA HIS A 195 4.56 6.76 -7.37
C HIS A 195 5.36 5.55 -7.84
N ASN A 196 6.08 5.67 -8.96
CA ASN A 196 6.89 4.57 -9.50
C ASN A 196 8.08 4.26 -8.59
N ALA A 197 8.73 5.26 -7.99
CA ALA A 197 9.80 5.07 -7.01
C ALA A 197 9.32 4.25 -5.80
N GLY A 198 8.16 4.58 -5.23
CA GLY A 198 7.55 3.81 -4.15
C GLY A 198 7.25 2.35 -4.51
N ARG A 199 6.68 2.14 -5.69
CA ARG A 199 6.42 0.80 -6.23
C ARG A 199 7.69 -0.03 -6.44
N LEU A 200 8.75 0.61 -6.97
CA LEU A 200 10.03 -0.04 -7.20
C LEU A 200 10.78 -0.34 -5.90
N ALA A 201 10.58 0.44 -4.83
CA ALA A 201 11.15 0.15 -3.51
C ALA A 201 10.70 -1.21 -2.96
N ILE A 202 9.49 -1.66 -3.29
CA ILE A 202 9.05 -3.03 -2.97
C ILE A 202 9.66 -4.03 -3.96
N LYS A 203 9.45 -3.79 -5.26
CA LYS A 203 9.84 -4.73 -6.32
C LYS A 203 11.33 -5.09 -6.32
N ASN A 204 12.19 -4.10 -6.07
CA ASN A 204 13.64 -4.26 -6.14
C ASN A 204 14.24 -4.83 -4.85
N ASN A 205 13.46 -4.91 -3.77
CA ASN A 205 13.92 -5.40 -2.46
C ASN A 205 13.15 -6.63 -2.01
N MET A 206 12.55 -7.36 -2.96
CA MET A 206 12.03 -8.70 -2.73
C MET A 206 13.16 -9.60 -2.24
N LYS A 207 12.88 -10.45 -1.26
CA LYS A 207 13.85 -11.38 -0.69
C LYS A 207 13.35 -12.81 -0.75
N VAL A 208 14.27 -13.75 -0.78
CA VAL A 208 13.96 -15.15 -0.59
C VAL A 208 13.84 -15.41 0.90
N GLU A 209 12.70 -15.96 1.32
CA GLU A 209 12.52 -16.50 2.66
C GLU A 209 12.40 -18.02 2.55
N CYS A 210 13.02 -18.73 3.49
CA CYS A 210 13.03 -20.18 3.52
C CYS A 210 12.53 -20.70 4.87
N LYS A 211 11.84 -21.84 4.83
CA LYS A 211 11.49 -22.62 6.01
C LYS A 211 12.25 -23.94 5.98
N CYS A 212 12.93 -24.23 7.08
CA CYS A 212 13.62 -25.48 7.29
C CYS A 212 12.62 -26.58 7.70
N HIS A 213 12.87 -27.78 7.20
CA HIS A 213 12.16 -29.01 7.49
C HIS A 213 13.20 -30.05 7.91
N GLY A 214 13.07 -30.57 9.13
CA GLY A 214 13.95 -31.59 9.68
C GLY A 214 13.55 -31.93 11.11
N LEU A 215 13.98 -33.11 11.57
CA LEU A 215 13.75 -33.56 12.95
C LEU A 215 14.44 -32.58 13.92
N SER A 216 13.75 -32.26 15.01
CA SER A 216 14.24 -31.38 16.09
C SER A 216 14.75 -30.01 15.63
N GLY A 217 14.19 -29.45 14.55
CA GLY A 217 14.56 -28.13 14.05
C GLY A 217 15.80 -28.10 13.14
N SER A 218 16.34 -29.28 12.76
CA SER A 218 17.38 -29.35 11.73
C SER A 218 16.89 -28.82 10.37
N CYS A 219 17.83 -28.30 9.56
CA CYS A 219 17.55 -27.76 8.22
C CYS A 219 18.07 -28.69 7.12
N THR A 220 17.76 -29.99 7.22
CA THR A 220 18.20 -31.00 6.23
C THR A 220 17.53 -30.80 4.87
N LEU A 221 16.28 -30.32 4.88
CA LEU A 221 15.56 -29.83 3.71
C LEU A 221 15.05 -28.42 4.00
N ARG A 222 15.04 -27.52 3.01
CA ARG A 222 14.33 -26.23 3.15
C ARG A 222 13.48 -25.92 1.93
N THR A 223 12.33 -25.31 2.18
CA THR A 223 11.44 -24.79 1.14
C THR A 223 11.53 -23.27 1.13
N CYS A 224 11.79 -22.68 -0.03
CA CYS A 224 11.98 -21.24 -0.19
C CYS A 224 10.90 -20.61 -1.09
N TRP A 225 10.54 -19.36 -0.82
CA TRP A 225 9.62 -18.55 -1.62
C TRP A 225 10.02 -17.07 -1.61
N LEU A 226 9.56 -16.31 -2.60
CA LEU A 226 9.78 -14.87 -2.63
C LEU A 226 8.79 -14.14 -1.71
N ARG A 227 9.30 -13.23 -0.88
CA ARG A 227 8.49 -12.33 -0.06
C ARG A 227 8.86 -10.87 -0.27
N MET A 228 7.85 -10.01 -0.11
CA MET A 228 8.08 -8.59 0.05
C MET A 228 8.89 -8.32 1.33
N PRO A 229 9.75 -7.27 1.33
CA PRO A 229 10.36 -6.79 2.56
C PRO A 229 9.28 -6.36 3.57
N THR A 230 9.63 -6.17 4.83
CA THR A 230 8.68 -5.55 5.77
C THR A 230 8.34 -4.14 5.29
N PHE A 231 7.14 -3.65 5.60
CA PHE A 231 6.77 -2.31 5.17
C PHE A 231 7.64 -1.21 5.82
N ARG A 232 8.17 -1.48 7.03
CA ARG A 232 9.18 -0.64 7.68
C ARG A 232 10.44 -0.49 6.83
N GLN A 233 11.01 -1.59 6.36
CA GLN A 233 12.19 -1.58 5.48
C GLN A 233 11.94 -0.81 4.17
N VAL A 234 10.71 -0.84 3.65
CA VAL A 234 10.32 -0.02 2.49
C VAL A 234 10.31 1.46 2.85
N GLY A 235 9.75 1.81 4.01
CA GLY A 235 9.78 3.15 4.59
C GLY A 235 11.20 3.68 4.74
N ASP A 236 12.09 2.88 5.34
CA ASP A 236 13.49 3.23 5.57
C ASP A 236 14.22 3.50 4.23
N LYS A 237 14.06 2.60 3.24
CA LYS A 237 14.67 2.80 1.91
C LYS A 237 14.15 4.03 1.17
N LEU A 238 12.86 4.36 1.32
CA LEU A 238 12.30 5.59 0.76
C LEU A 238 12.77 6.82 1.53
N ARG A 239 13.04 6.68 2.83
CA ARG A 239 13.55 7.72 3.71
C ARG A 239 14.99 8.07 3.36
N ASP A 240 15.83 7.07 3.09
CA ASP A 240 17.20 7.26 2.62
C ASP A 240 17.25 8.06 1.31
N ARG A 241 16.43 7.65 0.33
CA ARG A 241 16.27 8.40 -0.93
C ARG A 241 15.73 9.80 -0.71
N PHE A 242 14.81 9.98 0.25
CA PHE A 242 14.28 11.29 0.59
C PHE A 242 15.36 12.20 1.16
N GLU A 243 16.30 11.72 1.98
CA GLU A 243 17.40 12.53 2.53
C GLU A 243 18.51 12.81 1.51
N GLY A 244 18.55 12.04 0.41
CA GLY A 244 19.55 12.19 -0.67
C GLY A 244 20.66 11.16 -0.61
N ASN A 245 20.51 10.11 0.21
CA ASN A 245 21.44 8.99 0.26
C ASN A 245 21.18 8.10 -0.95
N CYS A 246 22.07 8.14 -1.93
CA CYS A 246 22.08 7.22 -3.06
C CYS A 246 22.82 5.92 -2.66
N GLN A 247 22.12 4.79 -2.70
CA GLN A 247 22.71 3.44 -2.72
C GLN A 247 22.58 2.86 -4.13
#